data_AF-A0A323USI0-F1
#
_entry.id   AF-A0A323USI0-F1
#
_cell.length_a   1.000
_cell.length_b   1.000
_cell.length_c   1.000
_cell.angle_alpha   90.00
_cell.angle_beta   90.00
_cell.angle_gamma   90.00
#
_symmetry.space_group_name_H-M   'P 1'
#
loop_
_entity.id
_entity.type
_entity.pdbx_description
1 polymer ?
#
loop_
_entity_poly.entity_id
_entity_poly.type
_entity_poly.pdbx_seq_one_letter_code
_entity_poly.pdbx_strand_id
1 'polypeptide(L)'
;MPHIGRRAVLTGASVLATGAARAQPRFPDRPVKLIIPWAAGGPADGGFRILAESAARKLGQPVVVENKGGASGVLGALALQEAKPDGYTISQMHMSVLRQPLLNPQLRYDPIADLTYILQITGFVMGVVVRAEAPWQTLPDLLAYAKSHP
;
A
#
# COMPACT_ATOMS: atom_id res chain seq x y z
N MET A 1 -59.27 -36.23 5.15
CA MET A 1 -58.21 -35.23 4.95
C MET A 1 -56.88 -35.89 5.31
N PRO A 2 -55.92 -36.07 4.39
CA PRO A 2 -54.67 -36.74 4.73
C PRO A 2 -53.82 -35.81 5.59
N HIS A 3 -53.40 -36.29 6.76
CA HIS A 3 -52.53 -35.56 7.67
C HIS A 3 -51.13 -35.49 7.09
N ILE A 4 -50.72 -34.30 6.65
CA ILE A 4 -49.34 -34.02 6.24
C ILE A 4 -48.48 -34.06 7.52
N GLY A 5 -47.75 -35.16 7.69
CA GLY A 5 -46.89 -35.36 8.85
C GLY A 5 -45.75 -34.35 8.88
N ARG A 6 -45.43 -33.85 10.08
CA ARG A 6 -44.33 -32.90 10.35
C ARG A 6 -42.96 -33.32 9.78
N ARG A 7 -42.76 -34.64 9.57
CA ARG A 7 -41.58 -35.22 8.90
C ARG A 7 -41.52 -34.96 7.39
N ALA A 8 -42.67 -34.80 6.71
CA ALA A 8 -42.72 -34.52 5.27
C ALA A 8 -42.27 -33.09 4.94
N VAL A 9 -42.38 -32.15 5.90
CA VAL A 9 -41.92 -30.76 5.72
C VAL A 9 -40.39 -30.66 5.82
N LEU A 10 -39.74 -31.52 6.62
CA LEU A 10 -38.29 -31.50 6.80
C LEU A 10 -37.50 -32.12 5.63
N THR A 11 -38.10 -33.06 4.89
CA THR A 11 -37.47 -33.65 3.69
C THR A 11 -37.60 -32.80 2.43
N GLY A 12 -38.53 -31.83 2.39
CA GLY A 12 -38.68 -30.91 1.24
C GLY A 12 -37.75 -29.69 1.29
N ALA A 13 -37.25 -29.32 2.46
CA ALA A 13 -36.44 -28.11 2.64
C ALA A 13 -34.95 -28.28 2.28
N SER A 14 -34.46 -29.51 2.16
CA SER A 14 -33.04 -29.80 1.90
C SER A 14 -32.63 -29.71 0.42
N VAL A 15 -33.57 -29.62 -0.52
CA VAL A 15 -33.26 -29.59 -1.97
C VAL A 15 -33.11 -28.15 -2.51
N LEU A 16 -33.59 -27.13 -1.80
CA LEU A 16 -33.53 -25.73 -2.26
C LEU A 16 -32.31 -24.95 -1.73
N ALA A 17 -31.43 -25.61 -0.95
CA ALA A 17 -30.22 -24.99 -0.39
C ALA A 17 -28.97 -25.20 -1.25
N THR A 18 -29.11 -25.60 -2.53
CA THR A 18 -28.03 -25.47 -3.52
C THR A 18 -27.97 -24.02 -3.99
N GLY A 19 -27.65 -23.12 -3.06
CA GLY A 19 -27.30 -21.75 -3.40
C GLY A 19 -26.20 -21.80 -4.45
N ALA A 20 -26.47 -21.25 -5.64
CA ALA A 20 -25.49 -21.13 -6.70
C ALA A 20 -24.22 -20.53 -6.09
N ALA A 21 -23.16 -21.33 -6.01
CA ALA A 21 -21.84 -20.83 -5.66
C ALA A 21 -21.49 -19.78 -6.72
N ARG A 22 -21.74 -18.51 -6.41
CA ARG A 22 -21.24 -17.41 -7.22
C ARG A 22 -19.74 -17.50 -7.10
N ALA A 23 -19.10 -18.05 -8.13
CA ALA A 23 -17.66 -18.00 -8.28
C ALA A 23 -17.26 -16.55 -8.07
N GLN A 24 -16.53 -16.28 -6.98
CA GLN A 24 -15.94 -14.96 -6.80
C GLN A 24 -15.09 -14.72 -8.05
N PRO A 25 -15.27 -13.58 -8.73
CA PRO A 25 -14.44 -13.28 -9.88
C PRO A 25 -12.97 -13.45 -9.47
N ARG A 26 -12.20 -14.11 -10.33
CA ARG A 26 -10.78 -14.36 -10.06
C ARG A 26 -10.09 -13.02 -9.87
N PHE A 27 -9.50 -12.80 -8.69
CA PHE A 27 -8.70 -11.62 -8.45
C PHE A 27 -7.37 -11.69 -9.22
N PRO A 28 -6.91 -10.58 -9.83
CA PRO A 28 -7.68 -9.37 -10.16
C PRO A 28 -8.51 -9.56 -11.44
N ASP A 29 -9.72 -9.01 -11.46
CA ASP A 29 -10.63 -8.97 -12.63
C ASP A 29 -10.73 -7.58 -13.27
N ARG A 30 -10.06 -6.58 -12.68
CA ARG A 30 -9.99 -5.19 -13.12
C ARG A 30 -8.64 -4.59 -12.70
N PRO A 31 -8.28 -3.39 -13.19
CA PRO A 31 -7.01 -2.75 -12.83
C PRO A 31 -6.82 -2.59 -11.32
N VAL A 32 -5.59 -2.84 -10.85
CA VAL A 32 -5.15 -2.57 -9.48
C VAL A 32 -4.51 -1.19 -9.45
N LYS A 33 -4.90 -0.35 -8.49
CA LYS A 33 -4.29 0.96 -8.25
C LYS A 33 -3.12 0.81 -7.27
N LEU A 34 -1.95 1.30 -7.66
CA LEU A 34 -0.75 1.39 -6.84
C LEU A 34 -0.45 2.85 -6.53
N ILE A 35 -0.68 3.26 -5.29
CA ILE A 35 -0.36 4.60 -4.81
C ILE A 35 1.12 4.67 -4.42
N ILE A 36 1.84 5.69 -4.87
CA ILE A 36 3.23 5.91 -4.47
C ILE A 36 3.46 7.33 -3.91
N PRO A 37 4.24 7.48 -2.83
CA PRO A 37 4.40 8.76 -2.11
C PRO A 37 5.45 9.71 -2.71
N TRP A 38 5.73 9.63 -4.01
CA TRP A 38 6.70 10.49 -4.69
C TRP A 38 6.08 11.23 -5.87
N ALA A 39 6.66 12.38 -6.20
CA ALA A 39 6.30 13.12 -7.41
C ALA A 39 6.58 12.29 -8.67
N ALA A 40 5.74 12.48 -9.69
CA ALA A 40 5.93 11.84 -10.98
C ALA A 40 7.26 12.26 -11.63
N GLY A 41 7.93 11.33 -12.31
CA GLY A 41 9.22 11.57 -12.99
C GLY A 41 10.45 11.55 -12.08
N GLY A 42 10.28 11.41 -10.76
CA GLY A 42 11.40 11.21 -9.84
C GLY A 42 12.04 9.81 -9.94
N PRO A 43 13.24 9.59 -9.38
CA PRO A 43 13.94 8.30 -9.47
C PRO A 43 13.13 7.14 -8.88
N ALA A 44 12.38 7.39 -7.80
CA ALA A 44 11.50 6.38 -7.22
C ALA A 44 10.31 6.02 -8.13
N ASP A 45 9.68 7.02 -8.79
CA ASP A 45 8.53 6.81 -9.69
C ASP A 45 8.88 5.86 -10.84
N GLY A 46 10.06 6.04 -11.47
CA GLY A 46 10.54 5.14 -12.52
C GLY A 46 10.63 3.68 -12.06
N GLY A 47 11.21 3.44 -10.88
CA GLY A 47 11.31 2.08 -10.32
C GLY A 47 9.95 1.43 -10.06
N PHE A 48 8.97 2.17 -9.54
CA PHE A 48 7.63 1.65 -9.30
C PHE A 48 6.83 1.39 -10.58
N ARG A 49 7.04 2.18 -11.64
CA ARG A 49 6.42 1.92 -12.94
C ARG A 49 6.93 0.63 -13.57
N ILE A 50 8.23 0.37 -13.49
CA ILE A 50 8.84 -0.90 -13.93
C ILE A 50 8.25 -2.08 -13.13
N LEU A 51 8.13 -1.93 -11.82
CA LEU A 51 7.51 -2.95 -10.97
C LEU A 51 6.04 -3.19 -11.35
N ALA A 52 5.27 -2.13 -11.55
CA ALA A 52 3.86 -2.21 -11.91
C ALA A 52 3.67 -2.93 -13.26
N GLU A 53 4.51 -2.65 -14.25
CA GLU A 53 4.50 -3.33 -15.54
C GLU A 53 4.81 -4.83 -15.41
N SER A 54 5.80 -5.19 -14.59
CA SER A 54 6.15 -6.58 -14.29
C SER A 54 5.00 -7.31 -13.57
N ALA A 55 4.38 -6.66 -12.59
CA ALA A 55 3.22 -7.19 -11.89
C ALA A 55 2.02 -7.37 -12.83
N ALA A 56 1.76 -6.40 -13.71
CA ALA A 56 0.65 -6.46 -14.66
C ALA A 56 0.74 -7.68 -15.58
N ARG A 57 1.94 -7.99 -16.09
CA ARG A 57 2.19 -9.22 -16.89
C ARG A 57 1.85 -10.51 -16.13
N LYS A 58 2.13 -10.56 -14.83
CA LYS A 58 1.85 -11.75 -14.00
C LYS A 58 0.37 -11.85 -13.60
N LEU A 59 -0.26 -10.71 -13.36
CA LEU A 59 -1.64 -10.63 -12.88
C LEU A 59 -2.66 -10.72 -14.02
N GLY A 60 -2.27 -10.38 -15.26
CA GLY A 60 -3.18 -10.30 -16.40
C GLY A 60 -4.11 -9.08 -16.36
N GLN A 61 -3.88 -8.15 -15.42
CA GLN A 61 -4.59 -6.89 -15.29
C GLN A 61 -3.61 -5.74 -15.11
N PRO A 62 -3.94 -4.53 -15.58
CA PRO A 62 -3.09 -3.36 -15.37
C PRO A 62 -2.85 -3.06 -13.89
N VAL A 63 -1.63 -2.66 -13.55
CA VAL A 63 -1.30 -2.03 -12.27
C VAL A 63 -1.04 -0.55 -12.54
N VAL A 64 -1.95 0.32 -12.12
CA VAL A 64 -1.94 1.75 -12.44
C VAL A 64 -1.28 2.53 -11.32
N VAL A 65 -0.16 3.19 -11.63
CA VAL A 65 0.58 4.01 -10.66
C VAL A 65 -0.08 5.38 -10.49
N GLU A 66 -0.41 5.74 -9.25
CA GLU A 66 -0.91 7.05 -8.85
C GLU A 66 0.09 7.72 -7.89
N ASN A 67 0.63 8.87 -8.29
CA ASN A 67 1.57 9.65 -7.50
C ASN A 67 0.82 10.52 -6.47
N LYS A 68 1.04 10.29 -5.17
CA LYS A 68 0.54 11.13 -4.08
C LYS A 68 1.70 11.65 -3.21
N GLY A 69 2.43 12.63 -3.74
CA GLY A 69 3.52 13.29 -3.01
C GLY A 69 3.03 14.25 -1.91
N GLY A 70 3.91 14.58 -0.96
CA GLY A 70 3.63 15.52 0.13
C GLY A 70 3.26 14.85 1.46
N ALA A 71 2.96 15.67 2.48
CA ALA A 71 2.63 15.24 3.86
C ALA A 71 3.59 14.17 4.42
N SER A 72 4.89 14.36 4.19
CA SER A 72 5.94 13.39 4.58
C SER A 72 5.73 11.97 4.02
N GLY A 73 4.86 11.76 3.03
CA GLY A 73 4.57 10.44 2.44
C GLY A 73 3.44 9.64 3.10
N VAL A 74 2.66 10.24 4.02
CA VAL A 74 1.56 9.50 4.70
C VAL A 74 0.27 9.40 3.88
N LEU A 75 0.15 10.15 2.78
CA LEU A 75 -1.07 10.19 1.96
C LEU A 75 -1.48 8.81 1.41
N GLY A 76 -0.52 7.93 1.17
CA GLY A 76 -0.80 6.55 0.77
C GLY A 76 -1.51 5.75 1.87
N ALA A 77 -1.04 5.84 3.11
CA ALA A 77 -1.68 5.20 4.25
C ALA A 77 -3.09 5.75 4.51
N LEU A 78 -3.25 7.08 4.46
CA LEU A 78 -4.56 7.72 4.60
C LEU A 78 -5.55 7.28 3.50
N ALA A 79 -5.08 7.21 2.24
CA ALA A 79 -5.91 6.73 1.15
C ALA A 79 -6.31 5.25 1.30
N LEU A 80 -5.48 4.43 1.99
CA LEU A 80 -5.82 3.04 2.29
C LEU A 80 -6.87 2.91 3.40
N GLN A 81 -6.91 3.83 4.36
CA GLN A 81 -7.94 3.85 5.41
C GLN A 81 -9.35 4.06 4.82
N GLU A 82 -9.45 4.80 3.73
CA GLU A 82 -10.71 5.05 3.01
C GLU A 82 -11.01 4.01 1.92
N ALA A 83 -10.02 3.18 1.56
CA ALA A 83 -10.15 2.20 0.49
C ALA A 83 -10.92 0.97 0.95
N LYS A 84 -11.59 0.31 0.01
CA LYS A 84 -12.14 -1.03 0.26
C LYS A 84 -10.97 -2.01 0.45
N PRO A 85 -11.03 -2.91 1.45
CA PRO A 85 -9.99 -3.92 1.67
C PRO A 85 -10.15 -5.11 0.69
N ASP A 86 -10.21 -4.82 -0.60
CA ASP A 86 -10.48 -5.78 -1.68
C ASP A 86 -9.26 -6.05 -2.58
N GLY A 87 -8.09 -5.50 -2.22
CA GLY A 87 -6.83 -5.68 -2.95
C GLY A 87 -6.67 -4.82 -4.20
N TYR A 88 -7.69 -4.06 -4.62
CA TYR A 88 -7.60 -3.20 -5.82
C TYR A 88 -7.00 -1.82 -5.55
N THR A 89 -6.78 -1.46 -4.28
CA THR A 89 -5.94 -0.32 -3.90
C THR A 89 -4.83 -0.80 -3.00
N ILE A 90 -3.60 -0.65 -3.46
CA ILE A 90 -2.39 -0.91 -2.69
C ILE A 90 -1.54 0.36 -2.69
N SER A 91 -0.65 0.50 -1.71
CA SER A 91 0.27 1.62 -1.63
C SER A 91 1.68 1.13 -1.38
N GLN A 92 2.67 1.81 -1.97
CA GLN A 92 4.01 1.72 -1.43
C GLN A 92 4.03 2.39 -0.06
N MET A 93 4.58 1.68 0.93
CA MET A 93 4.66 2.19 2.29
C MET A 93 5.97 2.96 2.51
N HIS A 94 5.86 4.27 2.73
CA HIS A 94 7.01 5.07 3.13
C HIS A 94 7.30 4.89 4.63
N MET A 95 8.57 4.90 5.01
CA MET A 95 9.00 4.73 6.40
C MET A 95 8.41 5.79 7.36
N SER A 96 8.01 6.95 6.85
CA SER A 96 7.33 7.96 7.66
C SER A 96 5.98 7.50 8.17
N VAL A 97 5.30 6.55 7.52
CA VAL A 97 3.98 6.08 7.94
C VAL A 97 4.05 5.46 9.33
N LEU A 98 5.16 4.79 9.66
CA LEU A 98 5.41 4.25 11.00
C LEU A 98 5.71 5.35 12.05
N ARG A 99 6.31 6.46 11.63
CA ARG A 99 6.82 7.50 12.55
C ARG A 99 5.83 8.64 12.77
N GLN A 100 5.08 9.00 11.74
CA GLN A 100 4.23 10.18 11.74
C GLN A 100 3.10 10.14 12.78
N PRO A 101 2.43 9.00 13.06
CA PRO A 101 1.47 8.90 14.16
C PRO A 101 2.09 9.17 15.54
N LEU A 102 3.40 8.93 15.71
CA LEU A 102 4.12 9.22 16.95
C LEU A 102 4.45 10.72 17.11
N LEU A 103 4.50 11.46 16.00
CA LEU A 103 4.92 12.86 15.96
C LEU A 103 3.74 13.83 15.77
N ASN A 104 2.67 13.38 15.13
CA ASN A 104 1.49 14.17 14.82
C ASN A 104 0.24 13.49 15.39
N PRO A 105 -0.30 13.97 16.53
CA PRO A 105 -1.47 13.37 17.17
C PRO A 105 -2.77 13.52 16.36
N GLN A 106 -2.77 14.32 15.27
CA GLN A 106 -3.91 14.44 14.38
C GLN A 106 -4.02 13.28 13.39
N LEU A 107 -2.95 12.51 13.16
CA LEU A 107 -2.98 11.33 12.31
C LEU A 107 -3.60 10.16 13.09
N ARG A 108 -4.78 9.71 12.65
CA ARG A 108 -5.56 8.67 13.31
C ARG A 108 -5.51 7.37 12.53
N TYR A 109 -4.34 6.72 12.51
CA TYR A 109 -4.20 5.34 12.07
C TYR A 109 -3.11 4.66 12.89
N ASP A 110 -3.31 3.38 13.20
CA ASP A 110 -2.29 2.50 13.73
C ASP A 110 -1.51 1.89 12.55
N PRO A 111 -0.21 2.20 12.39
CA PRO A 111 0.57 1.74 11.26
C PRO A 111 0.81 0.22 11.26
N ILE A 112 0.55 -0.47 12.37
CA ILE A 112 0.75 -1.91 12.53
C ILE A 112 -0.60 -2.65 12.40
N ALA A 113 -1.65 -2.16 13.05
CA ALA A 113 -2.94 -2.84 13.08
C ALA A 113 -3.84 -2.53 11.86
N ASP A 114 -3.79 -1.31 11.33
CA ASP A 114 -4.75 -0.85 10.31
C ASP A 114 -4.27 -1.10 8.87
N LEU A 115 -3.10 -1.73 8.68
CA LEU A 115 -2.47 -1.92 7.38
C LEU A 115 -1.98 -3.36 7.21
N THR A 116 -2.23 -3.93 6.02
CA THR A 116 -1.68 -5.24 5.64
C THR A 116 -0.42 -5.07 4.80
N TYR A 117 0.72 -5.51 5.33
CA TYR A 117 2.01 -5.48 4.63
C TYR A 117 2.15 -6.70 3.72
N ILE A 118 2.44 -6.45 2.43
CA ILE A 118 2.47 -7.51 1.40
C ILE A 118 3.90 -8.01 1.19
N LEU A 119 4.82 -7.10 0.84
CA LEU A 119 6.21 -7.45 0.56
C LEU A 119 7.12 -6.21 0.67
N GLN A 120 8.38 -6.42 1.04
CA GLN A 120 9.41 -5.38 1.00
C GLN A 120 10.07 -5.38 -0.38
N ILE A 121 9.93 -4.27 -1.13
CA ILE A 121 10.45 -4.16 -2.51
C ILE A 121 11.93 -3.80 -2.53
N THR A 122 12.32 -2.79 -1.73
CA THR A 122 13.65 -2.21 -1.78
C THR A 122 14.02 -1.57 -0.45
N GLY A 123 15.30 -1.61 -0.11
CA GLY A 123 15.89 -0.78 0.94
C GLY A 123 16.49 0.47 0.31
N PHE A 124 16.13 1.64 0.84
CA PHE A 124 16.78 2.89 0.44
C PHE A 124 18.08 3.07 1.21
N VAL A 125 19.20 3.19 0.49
CA VAL A 125 20.47 3.65 1.05
C VAL A 125 20.49 5.17 0.97
N MET A 126 20.50 5.83 2.13
CA MET A 126 20.60 7.28 2.22
C MET A 126 22.07 7.70 2.34
N GLY A 127 22.45 8.77 1.65
CA GLY A 127 23.78 9.37 1.73
C GLY A 127 23.71 10.82 2.21
N VAL A 128 24.83 11.30 2.76
CA VAL A 128 25.04 12.73 3.03
C VAL A 128 25.67 13.35 1.80
N VAL A 129 25.03 14.38 1.25
CA VAL A 129 25.51 15.13 0.08
C VAL A 129 25.64 16.60 0.43
N VAL A 130 26.64 17.26 -0.16
CA VAL A 130 26.92 18.69 0.01
C VAL A 130 26.97 19.36 -1.35
N ARG A 131 26.97 20.70 -1.38
CA ARG A 131 27.22 21.44 -2.63
C ARG A 131 28.62 21.10 -3.16
N ALA A 132 28.79 21.13 -4.48
CA ALA A 132 30.05 20.74 -5.12
C ALA A 132 31.24 21.60 -4.65
N GLU A 133 30.99 22.87 -4.32
CA GLU A 133 31.99 23.84 -3.87
C GLU A 133 32.19 23.83 -2.34
N ALA A 134 31.59 22.87 -1.62
CA ALA A 134 31.74 22.80 -0.18
C ALA A 134 33.21 22.54 0.21
N PRO A 135 33.73 23.23 1.25
CA PRO A 135 35.13 23.09 1.64
C PRO A 135 35.42 21.76 2.36
N TRP A 136 34.39 21.01 2.76
CA TRP A 136 34.52 19.73 3.48
C TRP A 136 34.42 18.57 2.49
N GLN A 137 35.46 17.73 2.46
CA GLN A 137 35.56 16.61 1.52
C GLN A 137 35.23 15.27 2.18
N THR A 138 35.17 15.23 3.52
CA THR A 138 34.85 14.03 4.29
C THR A 138 33.74 14.30 5.30
N LEU A 139 33.05 13.23 5.73
CA LEU A 139 32.05 13.32 6.77
C LEU A 139 32.63 13.87 8.10
N PRO A 140 33.83 13.45 8.57
CA PRO A 140 34.48 14.07 9.72
C PRO A 140 34.68 15.59 9.59
N ASP A 141 35.11 16.09 8.43
CA ASP A 141 35.32 17.53 8.21
C ASP A 141 34.00 18.29 8.31
N LEU A 142 32.94 17.76 7.68
CA LEU A 142 31.59 18.31 7.76
C LEU A 142 31.10 18.37 9.22
N LEU A 143 31.33 17.30 9.99
CA LEU A 143 30.92 17.25 11.40
C LEU A 143 31.72 18.22 12.27
N ALA A 144 33.03 18.38 12.02
CA ALA A 144 33.87 19.34 12.73
C ALA A 144 33.43 20.79 12.46
N TYR A 145 33.10 21.09 11.21
CA TYR A 145 32.57 22.39 10.82
C TYR A 145 31.20 22.66 11.49
N ALA A 146 30.25 21.73 11.40
CA ALA A 146 28.92 21.89 12.00
C ALA A 146 28.97 22.09 13.53
N LYS A 147 29.90 21.44 14.24
CA LYS A 147 30.08 21.64 15.69
C LYS A 147 30.60 23.03 16.06
N SER A 148 31.45 23.62 15.20
CA SER A 148 32.01 24.96 15.43
C SER A 148 31.10 26.09 14.95
N HIS A 149 30.07 25.76 14.16
CA HIS A 149 29.12 26.69 13.56
C HIS A 149 27.67 26.18 13.73
N PRO A 150 27.10 26.23 14.95
CA PRO A 150 25.77 25.68 15.26
C PRO A 150 24.61 26.43 14.59
#